data_AF-A0A7U9N3L1-F1
#
_entry.id   AF-A0A7U9N3L1-F1
#
_cell.length_a   1.000
_cell.length_b   1.000
_cell.length_c   1.000
_cell.angle_alpha   90.00
_cell.angle_beta   90.00
_cell.angle_gamma   90.00
#
_symmetry.space_group_name_H-M   'P 1'
#
loop_
_entity.id
_entity.type
_entity.pdbx_description
1 polymer ?
#
loop_
_entity_poly.entity_id
_entity_poly.type
_entity_poly.pdbx_seq_one_letter_code
_entity_poly.pdbx_strand_id
1 'polypeptide(L)'
;MLLAEKANRRVRIADEKKDEYIGMGYTVKNMDGSLVQAPQDHKKRVQELEAELKKTREDADQHISYLTGELEKAKGEAEAASGARMDLVNTTRAENESLKAENSDLKGKLAEASAYAENADKRIAELEAELKAAKAAETPKKEAKTKQADK
;
A
#
# COMPACT_ATOMS: atom_id res chain seq x y z
N MET A 1 15.66 34.49 -58.27
CA MET A 1 15.40 33.81 -59.57
C MET A 1 16.18 32.51 -59.63
N LEU A 2 15.55 31.44 -60.14
CA LEU A 2 16.09 30.07 -60.17
C LEU A 2 16.07 29.48 -61.58
N LEU A 3 16.64 28.28 -61.72
CA LEU A 3 16.65 27.47 -62.92
C LEU A 3 16.00 26.11 -62.63
N ALA A 4 15.06 25.69 -63.46
CA ALA A 4 14.46 24.37 -63.40
C ALA A 4 14.97 23.51 -64.57
N GLU A 5 15.48 22.31 -64.28
CA GLU A 5 16.05 21.37 -65.24
C GLU A 5 15.30 20.03 -65.22
N LYS A 6 14.86 19.54 -66.38
CA LYS A 6 14.27 18.20 -66.54
C LYS A 6 14.67 17.64 -67.91
N ALA A 7 15.45 16.56 -67.91
CA ALA A 7 16.06 16.00 -69.11
C ALA A 7 16.76 17.11 -69.94
N ASN A 8 16.35 17.35 -71.18
CA ASN A 8 16.93 18.35 -72.08
C ASN A 8 16.30 19.76 -71.94
N ARG A 9 15.39 19.96 -70.97
CA ARG A 9 14.71 21.26 -70.76
C ARG A 9 15.34 21.99 -69.59
N ARG A 10 15.74 23.24 -69.81
CA ARG A 10 16.19 24.18 -68.77
C ARG A 10 15.42 25.48 -68.93
N VAL A 11 14.75 25.91 -67.87
CA VAL A 11 13.94 27.14 -67.86
C VAL A 11 14.29 27.99 -66.67
N ARG A 12 14.26 29.31 -66.85
CA ARG A 12 14.42 30.27 -65.77
C ARG A 12 13.06 30.49 -65.12
N ILE A 13 12.99 30.32 -63.80
CA ILE A 13 11.74 30.40 -63.04
C ILE A 13 11.87 31.44 -61.92
N ALA A 14 10.74 32.02 -61.52
CA ALA A 14 10.65 32.83 -60.31
C ALA A 14 10.72 31.93 -59.06
N ASP A 15 11.15 32.49 -57.93
CA ASP A 15 11.40 31.72 -56.70
C ASP A 15 10.11 31.12 -56.12
N GLU A 16 9.00 31.83 -56.27
CA GLU A 16 7.64 31.39 -55.91
C GLU A 16 7.13 30.20 -56.74
N LYS A 17 7.70 29.97 -57.93
CA LYS A 17 7.33 28.84 -58.81
C LYS A 17 8.12 27.57 -58.51
N LYS A 18 9.05 27.61 -57.55
CA LYS A 18 9.93 26.49 -57.19
C LYS A 18 9.13 25.19 -56.95
N ASP A 19 8.13 25.23 -56.07
CA ASP A 19 7.41 24.02 -55.65
C ASP A 19 6.54 23.43 -56.78
N GLU A 20 5.98 24.28 -57.65
CA GLU A 20 5.23 23.86 -58.85
C GLU A 20 6.12 23.07 -59.81
N TYR A 21 7.30 23.58 -60.13
CA TYR A 21 8.26 22.90 -61.02
C TYR A 21 8.85 21.63 -60.38
N ILE A 22 9.07 21.61 -59.06
CA ILE A 22 9.48 20.39 -58.34
C ILE A 22 8.41 19.31 -58.45
N GLY A 23 7.13 19.66 -58.25
CA GLY A 23 5.99 18.74 -58.39
C GLY A 23 5.85 18.18 -59.82
N MET A 24 6.25 18.95 -60.83
CA MET A 24 6.33 18.50 -62.22
C MET A 24 7.57 17.62 -62.52
N GLY A 25 8.46 17.41 -61.54
CA GLY A 25 9.66 16.60 -61.67
C GLY A 25 10.88 17.33 -62.22
N TYR A 26 10.97 18.66 -62.06
CA TYR A 26 12.18 19.43 -62.38
C TYR A 26 13.11 19.53 -61.18
N THR A 27 14.41 19.41 -61.44
CA THR A 27 15.47 19.78 -60.51
C THR A 27 15.63 21.28 -60.51
N VAL A 28 15.43 21.91 -59.35
CA VAL A 28 15.59 23.36 -59.21
C VAL A 28 17.00 23.67 -58.70
N LYS A 29 17.67 24.60 -59.38
CA LYS A 29 19.02 25.08 -59.13
C LYS A 29 19.02 26.61 -59.04
N ASN A 30 20.02 27.15 -58.36
CA ASN A 30 20.31 28.58 -58.38
C ASN A 30 20.91 28.97 -59.75
N MET A 31 21.02 30.28 -60.02
CA MET A 31 21.57 30.80 -61.29
C MET A 31 23.02 30.40 -61.55
N ASP A 32 23.78 30.15 -60.48
CA ASP A 32 25.16 29.65 -60.52
C ASP A 32 25.25 28.15 -60.83
N GLY A 33 24.11 27.46 -60.96
CA GLY A 33 24.02 26.01 -61.20
C GLY A 33 24.09 25.16 -59.93
N SER A 34 24.15 25.75 -58.74
CA SER A 34 24.11 25.01 -57.48
C SER A 34 22.72 24.42 -57.22
N LEU A 35 22.67 23.19 -56.68
CA LEU A 35 21.41 22.50 -56.40
C LEU A 35 20.66 23.20 -55.27
N VAL A 36 19.41 23.56 -55.53
CA VAL A 36 18.48 24.05 -54.50
C VAL A 36 17.63 22.89 -53.99
N GLN A 37 16.97 22.18 -54.90
CA GLN A 37 16.09 21.09 -54.53
C GLN A 37 15.83 20.16 -55.72
N ALA A 38 15.93 18.86 -55.48
CA ALA A 38 15.59 17.83 -56.46
C ALA A 38 14.12 17.41 -56.32
N PRO A 39 13.50 16.85 -57.38
CA PRO A 39 12.20 16.19 -57.30
C PRO A 39 12.22 15.10 -56.24
N GLN A 40 11.21 15.06 -55.37
CA GLN A 40 11.03 13.93 -54.46
C GLN A 40 10.24 12.82 -55.16
N ASP A 41 10.67 11.58 -54.95
CA ASP A 41 9.88 10.41 -55.32
C ASP A 41 8.82 10.17 -54.24
N HIS A 42 7.63 10.73 -54.45
CA HIS A 42 6.52 10.59 -53.53
C HIS A 42 6.10 9.13 -53.32
N LYS A 43 6.27 8.27 -54.33
CA LYS A 43 5.96 6.84 -54.21
C LYS A 43 6.92 6.17 -53.23
N LYS A 44 8.21 6.46 -53.35
CA LYS A 44 9.23 5.98 -52.41
C LYS A 44 8.96 6.50 -50.99
N ARG A 45 8.61 7.78 -50.85
CA ARG A 45 8.29 8.37 -49.54
C ARG A 45 7.09 7.72 -48.87
N VAL A 46 6.04 7.41 -49.62
CA VAL A 46 4.86 6.68 -49.11
C VAL A 46 5.26 5.29 -48.63
N GLN A 47 6.06 4.54 -49.39
CA GLN A 47 6.55 3.22 -48.99
C GLN A 47 7.40 3.26 -47.71
N GLU A 48 8.28 4.26 -47.58
CA GLU A 48 9.07 4.48 -46.37
C GLU A 48 8.19 4.76 -45.16
N LEU A 49 7.18 5.64 -45.31
CA LEU A 49 6.24 5.97 -44.26
C LEU A 49 5.36 4.77 -43.87
N GLU A 50 4.92 3.96 -44.83
CA GLU A 50 4.16 2.73 -44.56
C GLU A 50 5.00 1.71 -43.77
N ALA A 51 6.28 1.56 -44.11
CA ALA A 51 7.20 0.68 -43.39
C ALA A 51 7.45 1.18 -41.95
N GLU A 52 7.63 2.49 -41.78
CA GLU A 52 7.82 3.12 -40.47
C GLU A 52 6.56 2.96 -39.60
N LEU A 53 5.37 3.25 -40.16
CA LEU A 53 4.09 3.05 -39.48
C LEU A 53 3.87 1.60 -39.07
N LYS A 54 4.23 0.63 -39.93
CA LYS A 54 4.13 -0.79 -39.61
C LYS A 54 5.02 -1.13 -38.42
N LYS A 55 6.29 -0.71 -38.44
CA LYS A 55 7.23 -0.96 -37.34
C LYS A 55 6.74 -0.33 -36.03
N THR A 56 6.30 0.93 -36.06
CA THR A 56 5.79 1.61 -34.86
C THR A 56 4.56 0.91 -34.28
N ARG A 57 3.68 0.36 -35.14
CA ARG A 57 2.53 -0.45 -34.69
C ARG A 57 3.00 -1.74 -34.03
N GLU A 58 3.93 -2.46 -34.63
CA GLU A 58 4.47 -3.71 -34.07
C GLU A 58 5.15 -3.45 -32.71
N ASP A 59 5.93 -2.39 -32.58
CA ASP A 59 6.56 -1.99 -31.31
C ASP A 59 5.50 -1.63 -30.25
N ALA A 60 4.44 -0.91 -30.64
CA ALA A 60 3.34 -0.57 -29.75
C ALA A 60 2.55 -1.81 -29.30
N ASP A 61 2.27 -2.75 -30.19
CA ASP A 61 1.56 -4.00 -29.88
C ASP A 61 2.38 -4.87 -28.91
N GLN A 62 3.70 -4.95 -29.10
CA GLN A 62 4.60 -5.63 -28.17
C GLN A 62 4.57 -4.98 -26.78
N HIS A 63 4.61 -3.64 -26.73
CA HIS A 63 4.57 -2.91 -25.46
C HIS A 63 3.22 -3.09 -24.74
N ILE A 64 2.11 -3.02 -25.47
CA ILE A 64 0.76 -3.27 -24.94
C ILE A 64 0.66 -4.69 -24.38
N SER A 65 1.17 -5.69 -25.11
CA SER A 65 1.18 -7.07 -24.65
C SER A 65 1.98 -7.24 -23.35
N TYR A 66 3.17 -6.66 -23.29
CA TYR A 66 4.01 -6.69 -22.08
C TYR A 66 3.31 -6.04 -20.88
N LEU A 67 2.80 -4.81 -21.05
CA LEU A 67 2.10 -4.10 -19.97
C LEU A 67 0.84 -4.82 -19.52
N THR A 68 0.11 -5.46 -20.44
CA THR A 68 -1.07 -6.24 -20.10
C THR A 68 -0.71 -7.43 -19.20
N GLY A 69 0.37 -8.15 -19.52
CA GLY A 69 0.85 -9.26 -18.68
C GLY A 69 1.31 -8.82 -17.30
N GLU A 70 2.05 -7.71 -17.19
CA GLU A 70 2.45 -7.13 -15.90
C GLU A 70 1.22 -6.72 -15.07
N LEU A 71 0.19 -6.15 -15.70
CA LEU A 71 -1.04 -5.73 -15.02
C LEU A 71 -1.84 -6.94 -14.51
N GLU A 72 -1.96 -8.00 -15.30
CA GLU A 72 -2.60 -9.26 -14.85
C GLU A 72 -1.86 -9.88 -13.66
N LYS A 73 -0.53 -9.92 -13.71
CA LYS A 73 0.29 -10.42 -12.60
C LYS A 73 0.10 -9.59 -11.34
N ALA A 74 0.19 -8.26 -11.45
CA ALA A 74 -0.01 -7.35 -10.33
C ALA A 74 -1.41 -7.47 -9.73
N LYS A 75 -2.43 -7.68 -10.57
CA LYS A 75 -3.81 -7.90 -10.12
C LYS A 75 -3.93 -9.22 -9.33
N GLY A 76 -3.35 -10.31 -9.83
CA GLY A 76 -3.35 -11.59 -9.11
C GLY A 76 -2.64 -11.52 -7.76
N GLU A 77 -1.49 -10.84 -7.69
CA GLU A 77 -0.77 -10.60 -6.43
C GLU A 77 -1.59 -9.75 -5.45
N ALA A 78 -2.28 -8.72 -5.94
CA ALA A 78 -3.13 -7.86 -5.12
C ALA A 78 -4.34 -8.61 -4.55
N GLU A 79 -4.98 -9.48 -5.34
CA GLU A 79 -6.09 -10.33 -4.91
C GLU A 79 -5.64 -11.33 -3.83
N ALA A 80 -4.52 -12.02 -4.06
CA ALA A 80 -3.95 -12.94 -3.07
C ALA A 80 -3.59 -12.23 -1.76
N ALA A 81 -2.94 -11.06 -1.85
CA ALA A 81 -2.59 -10.26 -0.69
C ALA A 81 -3.82 -9.72 0.04
N SER A 82 -4.91 -9.40 -0.68
CA SER A 82 -6.18 -9.00 -0.07
C SER A 82 -6.82 -10.14 0.72
N GLY A 83 -6.83 -11.36 0.17
CA GLY A 83 -7.32 -12.55 0.88
C GLY A 83 -6.55 -12.79 2.18
N ALA A 84 -5.23 -12.85 2.09
CA ALA A 84 -4.37 -13.05 3.27
C ALA A 84 -4.54 -11.95 4.34
N ARG A 85 -4.71 -10.69 3.92
CA ARG A 85 -4.99 -9.58 4.85
C ARG A 85 -6.34 -9.75 5.55
N MET A 86 -7.36 -10.23 4.85
CA MET A 86 -8.68 -10.44 5.44
C MET A 86 -8.68 -11.56 6.48
N ASP A 87 -7.99 -12.67 6.19
CA ASP A 87 -7.83 -13.79 7.13
C ASP A 87 -7.09 -13.35 8.41
N LEU A 88 -6.02 -12.56 8.25
CA LEU A 88 -5.29 -12.00 9.38
C LEU A 88 -6.18 -11.09 10.23
N VAL A 89 -6.94 -10.18 9.61
CA VAL A 89 -7.85 -9.27 10.33
C VAL A 89 -8.90 -10.06 11.11
N ASN A 90 -9.50 -11.09 10.52
CA ASN A 90 -10.49 -11.93 11.18
C ASN A 90 -9.87 -12.68 12.38
N THR A 91 -8.66 -13.22 12.22
CA THR A 91 -7.93 -13.93 13.28
C THR A 91 -7.59 -12.99 14.44
N THR A 92 -6.97 -11.85 14.14
CA THR A 92 -6.62 -10.84 15.15
C THR A 92 -7.86 -10.28 15.86
N ARG A 93 -8.99 -10.17 15.16
CA ARG A 93 -10.26 -9.76 15.78
C ARG A 93 -10.75 -10.80 16.78
N ALA A 94 -10.78 -12.06 16.39
CA ALA A 94 -11.21 -13.16 17.27
C ALA A 94 -10.32 -13.28 18.51
N GLU A 95 -9.00 -13.19 18.34
CA GLU A 95 -8.03 -13.18 19.44
C GLU A 95 -8.27 -12.00 20.40
N ASN A 96 -8.48 -10.80 19.87
CA ASN A 96 -8.78 -9.62 20.69
C ASN A 96 -10.09 -9.75 21.48
N GLU A 97 -11.12 -10.35 20.87
CA GLU A 97 -12.39 -10.61 21.56
C GLU A 97 -12.20 -11.62 22.70
N SER A 98 -11.44 -12.70 22.47
CA SER A 98 -11.06 -13.67 23.51
C SER A 98 -10.28 -13.03 24.66
N LEU A 99 -9.24 -12.26 24.34
CA LEU A 99 -8.41 -11.56 25.34
C LEU A 99 -9.22 -10.54 26.15
N LYS A 100 -10.22 -9.89 25.56
CA LYS A 100 -11.12 -8.98 26.28
C LYS A 100 -11.99 -9.73 27.27
N ALA A 101 -12.52 -10.89 26.88
CA ALA A 101 -13.31 -11.73 27.78
C ALA A 101 -12.46 -12.23 28.95
N GLU A 102 -11.28 -12.77 28.68
CA GLU A 102 -10.35 -13.25 29.71
C GLU A 102 -9.94 -12.12 30.69
N ASN A 103 -9.64 -10.92 30.18
CA ASN A 103 -9.34 -9.76 31.02
C ASN A 103 -10.51 -9.35 31.91
N SER A 104 -11.75 -9.49 31.43
CA SER A 104 -12.95 -9.22 32.23
C SER A 104 -13.09 -10.23 33.36
N ASP A 105 -12.93 -11.52 33.05
CA ASP A 105 -13.01 -12.61 34.03
C ASP A 105 -11.93 -12.50 35.11
N LEU A 106 -10.69 -12.20 34.71
CA LEU A 106 -9.57 -12.03 35.64
C LEU A 106 -9.81 -10.83 36.58
N LYS A 107 -10.37 -9.73 36.08
CA LYS A 107 -10.77 -8.60 36.93
C LYS A 107 -11.85 -8.99 37.94
N GLY A 108 -12.82 -9.80 37.54
CA GLY A 108 -13.85 -10.34 38.44
C GLY A 108 -13.23 -11.18 39.57
N LYS A 109 -12.39 -12.16 39.21
CA LYS A 109 -11.68 -13.01 40.19
C LYS A 109 -10.80 -12.21 41.14
N LEU A 110 -10.13 -11.17 40.64
CA LEU A 110 -9.30 -10.29 41.46
C LEU A 110 -10.13 -9.51 42.48
N ALA A 111 -11.30 -9.01 42.07
CA ALA A 111 -12.23 -8.31 42.97
C ALA A 111 -12.77 -9.25 44.06
N GLU A 112 -13.17 -10.47 43.70
CA GLU A 112 -13.61 -11.49 44.65
C GLU A 112 -12.52 -11.87 45.65
N ALA A 113 -11.29 -12.12 45.17
CA ALA A 113 -10.15 -12.43 46.03
C ALA A 113 -9.83 -11.29 47.00
N SER A 114 -9.93 -10.05 46.53
CA SER A 114 -9.69 -8.85 47.35
C SER A 114 -10.77 -8.69 48.44
N ALA A 115 -12.04 -8.91 48.11
CA ALA A 115 -13.13 -8.89 49.08
C ALA A 115 -13.01 -10.01 50.12
N TYR A 116 -12.57 -11.21 49.71
CA TYR A 116 -12.31 -12.31 50.63
C TYR A 116 -11.17 -11.99 51.60
N ALA A 117 -10.07 -11.42 51.11
CA ALA A 117 -8.95 -11.00 51.95
C ALA A 117 -9.37 -9.95 52.98
N GLU A 118 -10.12 -8.92 52.56
CA GLU A 118 -10.62 -7.87 53.47
C GLU A 118 -11.54 -8.45 54.57
N ASN A 119 -12.41 -9.40 54.23
CA ASN A 119 -13.27 -10.07 55.20
C ASN A 119 -12.48 -10.99 56.16
N ALA A 120 -11.45 -11.68 55.66
CA ALA A 120 -10.58 -12.49 56.49
C ALA A 120 -9.83 -11.61 57.51
N ASP A 121 -9.30 -10.46 57.08
CA ASP A 121 -8.61 -9.51 57.96
C ASP A 121 -9.53 -8.97 59.06
N LYS A 122 -10.79 -8.63 58.72
CA LYS A 122 -11.81 -8.23 59.72
C LYS A 122 -12.05 -9.34 60.73
N ARG A 123 -12.21 -10.58 60.27
CA ARG A 123 -12.46 -11.72 61.15
C ARG A 123 -11.28 -12.03 62.06
N ILE A 124 -10.05 -11.89 61.57
CA ILE A 124 -8.83 -12.01 62.37
C ILE A 124 -8.84 -10.96 63.49
N ALA A 125 -9.11 -9.70 63.16
CA ALA A 125 -9.16 -8.63 64.16
C ALA A 125 -10.25 -8.86 65.24
N GLU A 126 -11.43 -9.36 64.85
CA GLU A 126 -12.50 -9.75 65.79
C GLU A 126 -12.03 -10.87 66.74
N LEU A 127 -11.46 -11.94 66.19
CA LEU A 127 -10.99 -13.09 66.97
C LEU A 127 -9.85 -12.71 67.92
N GLU A 128 -8.93 -11.85 67.49
CA GLU A 128 -7.87 -11.31 68.35
C GLU A 128 -8.44 -10.49 69.52
N ALA A 129 -9.48 -9.68 69.27
CA ALA A 129 -10.17 -8.93 70.31
C ALA A 129 -10.91 -9.85 71.30
N GLU A 130 -11.63 -10.87 70.81
CA GLU A 130 -12.30 -11.88 71.64
C GLU A 130 -11.31 -12.66 72.51
N LEU A 131 -10.18 -13.11 71.94
CA LEU A 131 -9.13 -13.79 72.69
C LEU A 131 -8.53 -12.92 73.79
N LYS A 132 -8.34 -11.62 73.52
CA LYS A 132 -7.87 -10.65 74.52
C LYS A 132 -8.89 -10.48 75.66
N ALA A 133 -10.17 -10.36 75.34
CA ALA A 133 -11.25 -10.23 76.32
C ALA A 133 -11.40 -11.50 77.18
N ALA A 134 -11.37 -12.69 76.56
CA ALA A 134 -11.45 -13.97 77.26
C ALA A 134 -10.29 -14.15 78.24
N LYS A 135 -9.06 -13.81 77.83
CA LYS A 135 -7.87 -13.82 78.72
C LYS A 135 -8.04 -12.86 79.91
N ALA A 136 -8.62 -11.69 79.70
CA ALA A 136 -8.91 -10.73 80.78
C ALA A 136 -10.04 -11.19 81.72
N ALA A 137 -10.94 -12.05 81.26
CA ALA A 137 -12.02 -12.62 82.07
C ALA A 137 -11.60 -13.86 82.89
N GLU A 138 -10.49 -14.53 82.53
CA GLU A 138 -9.92 -15.63 83.33
C GLU A 138 -9.05 -15.15 84.50
N THR A 139 -8.40 -13.99 84.38
CA THR A 139 -7.51 -13.44 85.43
C THR A 139 -8.18 -13.13 86.78
N PRO A 140 -9.46 -12.75 86.91
CA PRO A 140 -10.07 -12.50 88.22
C PRO A 140 -10.50 -13.78 88.97
N LYS A 141 -10.60 -14.95 88.31
CA LYS A 141 -11.09 -16.18 88.96
C LYS A 141 -10.01 -16.98 89.70
N LYS A 142 -8.72 -16.76 89.42
CA LYS A 142 -7.63 -17.40 90.20
C LYS A 142 -7.40 -16.74 91.56
N GLU A 143 -7.73 -15.45 91.72
CA GLU A 143 -7.55 -14.74 92.99
C GLU A 143 -8.70 -14.96 94.00
N ALA A 144 -9.87 -15.40 93.53
CA ALA A 144 -11.01 -15.71 94.41
C ALA A 144 -10.97 -17.13 95.01
N LYS A 145 -10.21 -18.07 94.43
CA LYS A 145 -10.09 -19.45 94.97
C LYS A 145 -8.92 -19.67 95.93
N THR A 146 -7.98 -18.73 96.05
CA THR A 146 -6.82 -18.84 96.97
C THR A 146 -7.05 -18.18 98.34
N LYS A 147 -8.19 -17.54 98.61
CA LYS A 147 -8.50 -16.93 99.91
C LYS A 147 -9.50 -17.70 100.79
N GLN A 148 -9.87 -18.94 100.41
CA GLN A 148 -10.81 -19.77 101.18
C GLN A 148 -10.22 -21.10 101.70
N ALA A 149 -8.89 -21.25 101.70
CA ALA A 149 -8.21 -22.45 102.19
C ALA A 149 -7.51 -22.29 103.55
N ASP A 150 -7.51 -21.10 104.17
CA ASP A 150 -6.97 -20.87 105.52
C ASP A 150 -8.03 -20.24 106.42
N LYS A 151 -8.85 -21.07 107.06
CA LYS A 151 -9.46 -20.87 108.40
C LYS A 151 -10.30 -22.06 108.83
#